data_AF-A0A2H5AHV3-F1
#
_entry.id   AF-A0A2H5AHV3-F1
#
_cell.length_a   1.000
_cell.length_b   1.000
_cell.length_c   1.000
_cell.angle_alpha   90.00
_cell.angle_beta   90.00
_cell.angle_gamma   90.00
#
_symmetry.space_group_name_H-M   'P 1'
#
loop_
_entity.id
_entity.type
_entity.pdbx_description
1 polymer ?
#
loop_
_entity_poly.entity_id
_entity_poly.type
_entity_poly.pdbx_seq_one_letter_code
_entity_poly.pdbx_strand_id
1 'polypeptide(L)'
;CHNCSKVLADTSDPEFVAAIRTRDPKLRFNRVWTVCKKKRRCENEDRHNKDKDEEFAPGIKQPQTVDNHGGCGNVQPAVRQTALQLKAAFDVAREDGPKSRETVPITPETAHGILRRISEEDLRNMGLNSDYARPEWMIITVLPVPPPPVRPSISMDGTGTGMRNEDDLTYKLGDIIRANGNVKQAIREG
;
A
#
# COMPACT_ATOMS: atom_id res chain seq x y z
N CYS A 1 3.25 2.30 -6.89
CA CYS A 1 2.43 2.10 -8.09
C CYS A 1 1.43 0.99 -7.80
N HIS A 2 0.14 1.16 -8.12
CA HIS A 2 -0.87 0.12 -7.88
C HIS A 2 -0.68 -1.15 -8.71
N ASN A 3 0.11 -1.11 -9.78
CA ASN A 3 0.32 -2.26 -10.66
C ASN A 3 1.66 -2.95 -10.40
N CYS A 4 2.78 -2.24 -10.62
CA CYS A 4 4.12 -2.81 -10.46
C CYS A 4 4.71 -2.63 -9.05
N SER A 5 4.01 -1.98 -8.12
CA SER A 5 4.43 -1.80 -6.71
C SER A 5 5.66 -0.90 -6.48
N LYS A 6 6.33 -0.42 -7.53
CA LYS A 6 7.42 0.55 -7.46
C LYS A 6 7.00 1.90 -6.88
N VAL A 7 7.84 2.53 -6.07
CA VAL A 7 7.65 3.93 -5.64
C VAL A 7 7.59 4.85 -6.88
N LEU A 8 6.74 5.88 -6.88
CA LEU A 8 6.43 6.65 -8.10
C LEU A 8 7.50 7.70 -8.48
N ALA A 9 8.41 7.99 -7.56
CA ALA A 9 9.52 8.91 -7.75
C ALA A 9 10.83 8.19 -7.45
N ASP A 10 11.93 8.71 -7.98
CA ASP A 10 13.26 8.14 -7.88
C ASP A 10 14.31 9.26 -7.70
N THR A 11 15.59 8.89 -7.72
CA THR A 11 16.73 9.80 -7.52
C THR A 11 16.89 10.86 -8.61
N SER A 12 16.12 10.79 -9.69
CA SER A 12 16.16 11.79 -10.75
C SER A 12 15.23 12.99 -10.47
N ASP A 13 14.38 12.91 -9.42
CA ASP A 13 13.64 14.04 -8.86
C ASP A 13 14.40 14.63 -7.66
N PRO A 14 14.88 15.90 -7.71
CA PRO A 14 15.57 16.53 -6.60
C PRO A 14 14.75 16.60 -5.30
N GLU A 15 13.42 16.74 -5.38
CA GLU A 15 12.54 16.72 -4.20
C GLU A 15 12.57 15.34 -3.53
N PHE A 16 12.60 14.27 -4.34
CA PHE A 16 12.70 12.89 -3.84
C PHE A 16 14.05 12.61 -3.20
N VAL A 17 15.16 13.04 -3.83
CA VAL A 17 16.51 12.90 -3.26
C VAL A 17 16.61 13.62 -1.90
N ALA A 18 16.06 14.83 -1.80
CA ALA A 18 16.00 15.56 -0.53
C ALA A 18 15.12 14.83 0.51
N ALA A 19 14.02 14.21 0.08
CA ALA A 19 13.15 13.44 0.94
C ALA A 19 13.85 12.20 1.52
N ILE A 20 14.48 11.36 0.70
CA ILE A 20 15.13 10.10 1.15
C ILE A 20 16.34 10.33 2.07
N ARG A 21 17.02 11.48 1.93
CA ARG A 21 18.13 11.91 2.80
C ARG A 21 17.69 12.36 4.20
N THR A 22 16.39 12.48 4.43
CA THR A 22 15.85 12.86 5.75
C THR A 22 16.17 11.75 6.77
N ARG A 23 16.89 12.11 7.84
CA ARG A 23 17.35 11.17 8.87
C ARG A 23 16.21 10.52 9.66
N ASP A 24 15.20 11.32 10.03
CA ASP A 24 14.05 10.82 10.77
C ASP A 24 13.14 9.97 9.86
N PRO A 25 12.90 8.68 10.15
CA PRO A 25 12.16 7.79 9.26
C PRO A 25 10.69 8.21 9.04
N LYS A 26 10.04 8.74 10.08
CA LYS A 26 8.63 9.16 10.01
C LYS A 26 8.46 10.40 9.15
N LEU A 27 9.36 11.38 9.30
CA LEU A 27 9.41 12.57 8.47
C LEU A 27 9.81 12.22 7.03
N ARG A 28 10.75 11.29 6.85
CA ARG A 28 11.14 10.76 5.54
C ARG A 28 9.94 10.18 4.80
N PHE A 29 9.14 9.34 5.45
CA PHE A 29 7.92 8.78 4.86
C PHE A 29 6.96 9.87 4.39
N ASN A 30 6.67 10.86 5.24
CA ASN A 30 5.77 11.96 4.89
C ASN A 30 6.27 12.81 3.71
N ARG A 31 7.59 13.04 3.63
CA ARG A 31 8.21 13.77 2.52
C ARG A 31 8.13 12.97 1.22
N VAL A 32 8.52 11.69 1.26
CA VAL A 32 8.42 10.79 0.11
C VAL A 32 6.97 10.70 -0.38
N TRP A 33 6.01 10.52 0.53
CA TRP A 33 4.58 10.52 0.21
C TRP A 33 4.13 11.82 -0.45
N THR A 34 4.62 12.97 0.02
CA THR A 34 4.26 14.29 -0.53
C THR A 34 4.76 14.49 -1.96
N VAL A 35 5.91 13.90 -2.30
CA VAL A 35 6.42 13.87 -3.68
C VAL A 35 5.58 12.91 -4.53
N CYS A 36 5.45 11.66 -4.08
CA CYS A 36 4.78 10.61 -4.86
C CYS A 36 3.28 10.87 -5.07
N LYS A 37 2.56 11.50 -4.13
CA LYS A 37 1.11 11.76 -4.27
C LYS A 37 0.77 12.71 -5.43
N LYS A 38 1.72 13.55 -5.86
CA LYS A 38 1.54 14.47 -6.99
C LYS A 38 1.56 13.71 -8.33
N LYS A 39 2.23 12.55 -8.38
CA LYS A 39 2.40 11.76 -9.60
C LYS A 39 1.18 10.90 -9.87
N ARG A 40 0.55 11.12 -11.03
CA ARG A 40 -0.66 10.41 -11.48
C ARG A 40 -0.38 9.33 -12.53
N ARG A 41 0.88 9.05 -12.82
CA ARG A 41 1.33 8.02 -13.77
C ARG A 41 2.61 7.38 -13.25
N CYS A 42 2.79 6.08 -13.48
CA CYS A 42 4.04 5.38 -13.22
C CYS A 42 4.94 5.55 -14.45
N GLU A 43 5.92 6.45 -14.38
CA GLU A 43 6.79 6.83 -15.50
C GLU A 43 7.56 5.61 -16.04
N ASN A 44 7.57 5.44 -17.37
CA ASN A 44 8.32 4.39 -18.06
C ASN A 44 9.00 4.95 -19.32
N GLU A 45 9.06 6.26 -19.47
CA GLU A 45 9.69 6.88 -20.63
C GLU A 45 11.11 7.28 -20.25
N ASP A 46 12.03 7.04 -21.19
CA ASP A 46 13.40 7.50 -21.06
C ASP A 46 13.38 9.03 -20.99
N ARG A 47 14.09 9.58 -20.01
CA ARG A 47 14.22 11.03 -19.90
C ARG A 47 15.10 11.53 -21.03
N HIS A 48 14.49 11.85 -22.17
CA HIS A 48 15.18 12.59 -23.21
C HIS A 48 15.59 13.95 -22.65
N ASN A 49 16.89 14.14 -22.50
CA ASN A 49 17.46 15.41 -22.13
C ASN A 49 17.24 16.38 -23.30
N LYS A 50 16.21 17.24 -23.21
CA LYS A 50 15.87 18.23 -24.25
C LYS A 50 16.98 19.27 -24.49
N ASP A 51 17.97 19.34 -23.62
CA ASP A 51 19.10 20.28 -23.72
C ASP A 51 20.25 19.81 -24.63
N LYS A 52 20.08 18.73 -25.41
CA LYS A 52 21.15 18.17 -26.27
C LYS A 52 20.91 18.25 -27.76
N ASP A 53 19.94 19.05 -28.22
CA ASP A 53 19.74 19.27 -29.66
C ASP A 53 20.63 20.39 -30.25
N GLU A 54 21.51 21.04 -29.48
CA GLU A 54 22.30 22.19 -29.98
C GLU A 54 23.83 22.06 -30.05
N GLU A 55 24.48 20.97 -29.66
CA GLU A 55 25.95 20.92 -29.85
C GLU A 55 26.52 19.51 -30.07
N PHE A 56 26.52 19.08 -31.34
CA PHE A 56 27.33 17.95 -31.78
C PHE A 56 28.81 18.38 -31.89
N ALA A 57 29.48 18.54 -30.75
CA ALA A 57 30.94 18.64 -30.72
C ALA A 57 31.55 17.22 -30.80
N PRO A 58 32.37 16.90 -31.83
CA PRO A 58 32.95 15.58 -31.98
C PRO A 58 34.03 15.35 -30.92
N GLY A 59 33.73 14.59 -29.86
CA GLY A 59 34.75 14.15 -28.88
C GLY A 59 34.29 13.86 -27.45
N ILE A 60 33.02 14.07 -27.10
CA ILE A 60 32.54 13.87 -25.72
C ILE A 60 31.88 12.49 -25.59
N LYS A 61 32.30 11.77 -24.55
CA LYS A 61 31.83 10.43 -24.13
C LYS A 61 30.30 10.30 -24.29
N GLN A 62 29.88 9.11 -24.73
CA GLN A 62 28.47 8.72 -24.94
C GLN A 62 27.54 9.39 -23.93
N PRO A 63 26.40 9.97 -24.36
CA PRO A 63 25.45 10.56 -23.44
C PRO A 63 25.06 9.47 -22.45
N GLN A 64 25.37 9.67 -21.16
CA GLN A 64 24.83 8.81 -20.11
C GLN A 64 23.32 8.79 -20.31
N THR A 65 22.81 7.64 -20.76
CA THR A 65 21.39 7.36 -20.80
C THR A 65 20.89 7.60 -19.38
N VAL A 66 20.09 8.64 -19.19
CA VAL A 66 19.54 8.94 -17.88
C VAL A 66 18.61 7.78 -17.57
N ASP A 67 19.00 6.93 -16.63
CA ASP A 67 18.26 5.72 -16.29
C ASP A 67 16.79 6.08 -16.06
N ASN A 68 15.93 5.46 -16.86
CA ASN A 68 14.49 5.63 -16.79
C ASN A 68 13.98 5.14 -15.43
N HIS A 69 12.93 5.79 -14.93
CA HIS A 69 12.22 5.38 -13.73
C HIS A 69 11.83 3.89 -13.74
N GLY A 70 11.71 3.26 -14.91
CA GLY A 70 11.48 1.82 -15.05
C GLY A 70 10.15 1.37 -14.45
N GLY A 71 9.16 2.27 -14.49
CA GLY A 71 7.79 2.01 -14.11
C GLY A 71 7.02 1.27 -15.19
N CYS A 72 5.71 1.08 -14.99
CA CYS A 72 4.87 0.29 -15.92
C CYS A 72 3.94 1.12 -16.80
N GLY A 73 4.05 2.46 -16.82
CA GLY A 73 3.24 3.35 -17.66
C GLY A 73 1.81 3.62 -17.16
N ASN A 74 1.28 2.79 -16.24
CA ASN A 74 -0.12 2.86 -15.80
C ASN A 74 -0.46 4.15 -15.03
N VAL A 75 -1.68 4.64 -15.27
CA VAL A 75 -2.27 5.77 -14.54
C VAL A 75 -2.52 5.36 -13.09
N GLN A 76 -2.22 6.26 -12.16
CA GLN A 76 -2.42 6.04 -10.73
C GLN A 76 -3.76 6.65 -10.30
N PRO A 77 -4.60 5.89 -9.57
CA PRO A 77 -5.88 6.38 -9.10
C PRO A 77 -5.70 7.37 -7.93
N ALA A 78 -6.71 8.21 -7.72
CA ALA A 78 -6.87 8.91 -6.47
C ALA A 78 -7.53 7.98 -5.44
N VAL A 79 -6.77 7.55 -4.43
CA VAL A 79 -7.30 6.69 -3.36
C VAL A 79 -8.18 7.51 -2.41
N ARG A 80 -9.39 7.02 -2.15
CA ARG A 80 -10.36 7.61 -1.23
C ARG A 80 -10.80 6.57 -0.19
N GLN A 81 -10.90 6.98 1.05
CA GLN A 81 -11.49 6.16 2.10
C GLN A 81 -13.00 6.48 2.21
N THR A 82 -13.81 5.44 2.35
CA THR A 82 -15.24 5.55 2.64
C THR A 82 -15.59 4.49 3.67
N ALA A 83 -15.89 4.91 4.90
CA ALA A 83 -16.03 4.02 6.05
C ALA A 83 -14.80 3.09 6.21
N LEU A 84 -15.02 1.78 6.12
CA LEU A 84 -13.99 0.73 6.24
C LEU A 84 -13.41 0.28 4.88
N GLN A 85 -13.76 0.96 3.78
CA GLN A 85 -13.32 0.60 2.44
C GLN A 85 -12.40 1.67 1.82
N LEU A 86 -11.44 1.21 1.03
CA LEU A 86 -10.65 2.05 0.15
C LEU A 86 -11.17 1.91 -1.28
N LYS A 87 -11.28 3.03 -2.00
CA LYS A 87 -11.71 3.09 -3.39
C LYS A 87 -10.65 3.81 -4.23
N ALA A 88 -10.23 3.19 -5.31
CA ALA A 88 -9.40 3.77 -6.36
C ALA A 88 -10.31 4.54 -7.31
N ALA A 89 -10.14 5.86 -7.39
CA ALA A 89 -10.89 6.68 -8.32
C ALA A 89 -10.05 7.07 -9.55
N PHE A 90 -10.60 6.81 -10.74
CA PHE A 90 -10.02 7.15 -12.02
C PHE A 90 -10.87 8.24 -12.69
N ASP A 91 -10.20 9.22 -13.28
CA ASP A 91 -10.85 10.23 -14.10
C ASP A 91 -10.84 9.74 -15.55
N VAL A 92 -12.02 9.45 -16.10
CA VAL A 92 -12.20 8.92 -17.45
C VAL A 92 -12.80 10.00 -18.32
N ALA A 93 -12.09 10.35 -19.40
CA ALA A 93 -12.65 11.21 -20.44
C ALA A 93 -13.65 10.40 -21.27
N ARG A 94 -14.89 10.88 -21.37
CA ARG A 94 -15.89 10.32 -22.29
C ARG A 94 -15.83 11.14 -23.58
N GLU A 95 -15.99 10.47 -24.73
CA GLU A 95 -15.83 11.11 -26.05
C GLU A 95 -16.80 12.29 -26.27
N ASP A 96 -18.01 12.25 -25.68
CA ASP A 96 -19.05 13.28 -25.86
C ASP A 96 -19.62 13.85 -24.54
N GLY A 97 -18.82 14.01 -23.47
CA GLY A 97 -19.37 14.52 -22.21
C GLY A 97 -18.38 14.94 -21.12
N PRO A 98 -18.88 15.45 -19.98
CA PRO A 98 -18.04 15.81 -18.85
C PRO A 98 -17.26 14.60 -18.34
N LYS A 99 -16.04 14.83 -17.84
CA LYS A 99 -15.18 13.79 -17.26
C LYS A 99 -15.96 13.00 -16.20
N SER A 100 -16.09 11.70 -16.41
CA SER A 100 -16.72 10.80 -15.45
C SER A 100 -15.67 10.29 -14.47
N ARG A 101 -16.07 10.06 -13.22
CA ARG A 101 -15.20 9.50 -12.20
C ARG A 101 -15.64 8.09 -11.88
N GLU A 102 -14.82 7.13 -12.28
CA GLU A 102 -15.06 5.72 -12.00
C GLU A 102 -14.34 5.32 -10.72
N THR A 103 -15.01 4.57 -9.85
CA THR A 103 -14.44 4.12 -8.58
C THR A 103 -14.44 2.61 -8.48
N VAL A 104 -13.27 2.04 -8.27
CA VAL A 104 -13.06 0.60 -8.08
C VAL A 104 -12.66 0.34 -6.62
N PRO A 105 -13.29 -0.61 -5.91
CA PRO A 105 -12.88 -0.94 -4.55
C PRO A 105 -11.46 -1.55 -4.55
N ILE A 106 -10.64 -1.14 -3.59
CA ILE A 106 -9.34 -1.76 -3.32
C ILE A 106 -9.58 -2.81 -2.25
N THR A 107 -9.61 -4.08 -2.64
CA THR A 107 -9.81 -5.19 -1.70
C THR A 107 -8.55 -5.39 -0.84
N PRO A 108 -8.68 -5.96 0.38
CA PRO A 108 -7.52 -6.30 1.21
C PRO A 108 -6.51 -7.21 0.48
N GLU A 109 -6.99 -8.14 -0.33
CA GLU A 109 -6.16 -9.02 -1.17
C GLU A 109 -5.34 -8.22 -2.20
N THR A 110 -5.98 -7.26 -2.89
CA THR A 110 -5.30 -6.38 -3.85
C THR A 110 -4.24 -5.54 -3.14
N ALA A 111 -4.58 -4.93 -2.00
CA ALA A 111 -3.65 -4.15 -1.20
C ALA A 111 -2.46 -5.00 -0.74
N HIS A 112 -2.71 -6.19 -0.19
CA HIS A 112 -1.66 -7.12 0.23
C HIS A 112 -0.72 -7.51 -0.92
N GLY A 113 -1.28 -7.81 -2.11
CA GLY A 113 -0.51 -8.14 -3.31
C GLY A 113 0.40 -6.99 -3.76
N ILE A 114 -0.08 -5.74 -3.70
CA ILE A 114 0.73 -4.55 -4.01
C ILE A 114 1.83 -4.36 -2.97
N LEU A 115 1.48 -4.34 -1.68
CA LEU A 115 2.40 -4.02 -0.59
C LEU A 115 3.54 -5.06 -0.50
N ARG A 116 3.24 -6.35 -0.69
CA ARG A 116 4.23 -7.43 -0.61
C ARG A 116 5.32 -7.34 -1.67
N ARG A 117 4.98 -6.81 -2.86
CA ARG A 117 5.87 -6.68 -4.03
C ARG A 117 6.76 -5.43 -4.00
N ILE A 118 6.60 -4.55 -3.00
CA ILE A 118 7.49 -3.41 -2.83
C ILE A 118 8.91 -3.93 -2.51
N SER A 119 9.91 -3.43 -3.26
CA SER A 119 11.31 -3.83 -3.08
C SER A 119 11.86 -3.32 -1.74
N GLU A 120 12.87 -3.99 -1.21
CA GLU A 120 13.49 -3.52 0.04
C GLU A 120 14.17 -2.15 -0.10
N GLU A 121 14.69 -1.83 -1.29
CA GLU A 121 15.24 -0.52 -1.58
C GLU A 121 14.18 0.56 -1.44
N ASP A 122 12.98 0.34 -2.01
CA ASP A 122 11.85 1.25 -1.89
C ASP A 122 11.37 1.38 -0.43
N LEU A 123 11.37 0.28 0.34
CA LEU A 123 11.07 0.31 1.77
C LEU A 123 12.06 1.20 2.53
N ARG A 124 13.36 1.04 2.29
CA ARG A 124 14.41 1.85 2.91
C ARG A 124 14.28 3.33 2.52
N ASN A 125 14.05 3.63 1.24
CA ASN A 125 13.85 4.99 0.74
C ASN A 125 12.65 5.67 1.40
N MET A 126 11.56 4.94 1.62
CA MET A 126 10.36 5.46 2.28
C MET A 126 10.51 5.65 3.80
N GLY A 127 11.51 5.10 4.46
CA GLY A 127 11.55 5.14 5.93
C GLY A 127 11.01 3.91 6.65
N LEU A 128 10.74 2.83 5.93
CA LEU A 128 10.24 1.59 6.51
C LEU A 128 11.38 0.61 6.80
N ASN A 129 11.10 -0.35 7.69
CA ASN A 129 12.04 -1.38 8.09
C ASN A 129 11.59 -2.73 7.50
N SER A 130 12.47 -3.39 6.72
CA SER A 130 12.20 -4.66 6.05
C SER A 130 12.04 -5.84 7.00
N ASP A 131 12.61 -5.76 8.21
CA ASP A 131 12.75 -6.90 9.11
C ASP A 131 11.66 -6.89 10.19
N TYR A 132 11.19 -5.70 10.58
CA TYR A 132 10.26 -5.52 11.70
C TYR A 132 8.94 -4.83 11.34
N ALA A 133 8.86 -4.18 10.18
CA ALA A 133 7.71 -3.34 9.83
C ALA A 133 7.42 -3.35 8.33
N ARG A 134 7.31 -4.55 7.74
CA ARG A 134 6.90 -4.65 6.33
C ARG A 134 5.44 -4.22 6.16
N PRO A 135 5.12 -3.43 5.12
CA PRO A 135 3.81 -2.83 4.99
C PRO A 135 2.70 -3.86 4.72
N GLU A 136 3.00 -5.00 4.10
CA GLU A 136 2.00 -6.05 3.89
C GLU A 136 1.48 -6.67 5.19
N TRP A 137 2.20 -6.53 6.31
CA TRP A 137 1.75 -7.00 7.63
C TRP A 137 0.63 -6.15 8.22
N MET A 138 0.33 -4.98 7.64
CA MET A 138 -0.86 -4.20 7.98
C MET A 138 -2.16 -4.92 7.55
N ILE A 139 -2.07 -5.89 6.63
CA ILE A 139 -3.20 -6.72 6.24
C ILE A 139 -3.17 -8.03 7.03
N ILE A 140 -4.16 -8.21 7.92
CA ILE A 140 -4.27 -9.40 8.77
C ILE A 140 -4.71 -10.59 7.92
N THR A 141 -3.81 -11.55 7.73
CA THR A 141 -4.09 -12.86 7.09
C THR A 141 -4.25 -13.97 8.11
N VAL A 142 -3.57 -13.84 9.26
CA VAL A 142 -3.67 -14.73 10.42
C VAL A 142 -3.94 -13.86 11.64
N LEU A 143 -5.11 -14.03 12.25
CA LEU A 143 -5.49 -13.30 13.46
C LEU A 143 -4.96 -14.08 14.69
N PRO A 144 -4.05 -13.51 15.49
CA PRO A 144 -3.60 -14.17 16.71
C PRO A 144 -4.74 -14.25 17.73
N VAL A 145 -4.88 -15.41 18.37
CA VAL A 145 -5.88 -15.63 19.42
C VAL A 145 -5.20 -15.52 20.78
N PRO A 146 -5.57 -14.54 21.63
CA PRO A 146 -4.95 -14.36 22.93
C PRO A 146 -5.27 -15.53 23.89
N PRO A 147 -4.33 -15.87 24.80
CA PRO A 147 -4.52 -16.95 25.76
C PRO A 147 -5.53 -16.56 26.86
N PRO A 148 -6.11 -17.54 27.60
CA PRO A 148 -7.12 -17.29 28.63
C PRO A 148 -6.80 -16.20 29.67
N PRO A 149 -5.55 -16.01 30.14
CA PRO A 149 -5.23 -14.92 31.06
C PRO A 149 -5.51 -13.52 30.52
N VAL A 150 -5.53 -13.35 29.20
CA VAL A 150 -5.85 -12.08 28.52
C VAL A 150 -7.33 -11.96 28.20
N ARG A 151 -8.09 -13.06 28.31
CA ARG A 151 -9.55 -13.14 28.09
C ARG A 151 -10.24 -13.93 29.23
N PRO A 152 -10.17 -13.44 30.48
CA PRO A 152 -10.54 -14.22 31.66
C PRO A 152 -12.06 -14.46 31.76
N SER A 153 -12.46 -15.67 32.10
CA SER A 153 -13.86 -16.00 32.41
C SER A 153 -14.18 -15.75 33.88
N ILE A 154 -15.40 -15.30 34.19
CA ILE A 154 -15.92 -15.14 35.55
C ILE A 154 -16.90 -16.28 35.85
N SER A 155 -16.65 -17.09 36.88
CA SER A 155 -17.65 -18.02 37.42
C SER A 155 -18.47 -17.33 38.50
N MET A 156 -19.80 -17.33 38.39
CA MET A 156 -20.66 -16.66 39.39
C MET A 156 -20.54 -17.26 40.80
N ASP A 157 -20.39 -18.59 40.90
CA ASP A 157 -20.44 -19.29 42.19
C ASP A 157 -19.06 -19.55 42.80
N GLY A 158 -17.97 -19.19 42.12
CA GLY A 158 -16.58 -19.43 42.58
C GLY A 158 -16.17 -20.92 42.65
N THR A 159 -17.10 -21.85 42.51
CA THR A 159 -16.91 -23.31 42.59
C THR A 159 -16.37 -23.95 41.31
N GLY A 160 -16.19 -23.16 40.23
CA GLY A 160 -15.69 -23.64 38.94
C GLY A 160 -16.65 -24.54 38.15
N THR A 161 -17.76 -24.99 38.77
CA THR A 161 -18.81 -25.87 38.22
C THR A 161 -20.12 -25.14 37.87
N GLY A 162 -20.29 -23.89 38.30
CA GLY A 162 -21.44 -23.04 37.97
C GLY A 162 -21.38 -22.39 36.58
N MET A 163 -22.42 -21.61 36.23
CA MET A 163 -22.46 -20.84 34.99
C MET A 163 -21.24 -19.91 34.88
N ARG A 164 -20.57 -19.97 33.74
CA ARG A 164 -19.41 -19.13 33.43
C ARG A 164 -19.83 -18.02 32.47
N ASN A 165 -19.51 -16.78 32.85
CA ASN A 165 -19.58 -15.62 31.97
C ASN A 165 -18.20 -15.44 31.34
N GLU A 166 -18.12 -15.57 30.03
CA GLU A 166 -16.86 -15.40 29.29
C GLU A 166 -16.53 -13.91 29.12
N ASP A 167 -15.27 -13.61 28.83
CA ASP A 167 -14.83 -12.25 28.50
C ASP A 167 -15.41 -11.77 27.16
N ASP A 168 -15.62 -10.46 27.00
CA ASP A 168 -16.11 -9.85 25.77
C ASP A 168 -15.23 -10.16 24.55
N LEU A 169 -13.90 -10.27 24.73
CA LEU A 169 -13.00 -10.69 23.65
C LEU A 169 -13.33 -12.11 23.18
N THR A 170 -13.65 -13.03 24.09
CA THR A 170 -14.04 -14.40 23.75
C THR A 170 -15.34 -14.39 22.92
N TYR A 171 -16.33 -13.57 23.30
CA TYR A 171 -17.56 -13.43 22.52
C TYR A 171 -17.31 -12.87 21.11
N LYS A 172 -16.50 -11.81 20.99
CA LYS A 172 -16.18 -11.21 19.67
C LYS A 172 -15.33 -12.09 18.79
N LEU A 173 -14.41 -12.87 19.35
CA LEU A 173 -13.70 -13.92 18.60
C LEU A 173 -14.68 -14.98 18.07
N GLY A 174 -15.69 -15.36 18.85
CA GLY A 174 -16.77 -16.23 18.41
C GLY A 174 -17.56 -15.64 17.22
N ASP A 175 -17.91 -14.36 17.28
CA ASP A 175 -18.57 -13.64 16.16
C ASP A 175 -17.72 -13.67 14.88
N ILE A 176 -16.42 -13.37 15.00
CA ILE A 176 -15.47 -13.36 13.88
C ILE A 176 -15.37 -14.76 13.24
N ILE A 177 -15.22 -15.81 14.05
CA ILE A 177 -15.09 -17.19 13.56
C ILE A 177 -16.35 -17.62 12.81
N ARG A 178 -17.54 -17.31 13.34
CA ARG A 178 -18.82 -17.62 12.69
C ARG A 178 -18.95 -16.91 11.34
N ALA A 179 -18.67 -15.60 11.31
CA ALA A 179 -18.71 -14.83 10.07
C ALA A 179 -17.73 -15.39 9.02
N ASN A 180 -16.51 -15.71 9.43
CA ASN A 180 -15.49 -16.31 8.54
C ASN A 180 -15.92 -17.69 8.02
N GLY A 181 -16.55 -18.51 8.86
CA GLY A 181 -17.12 -19.80 8.48
C GLY A 181 -18.19 -19.67 7.39
N ASN A 182 -19.12 -18.73 7.56
CA ASN A 182 -20.19 -18.47 6.60
C ASN A 182 -19.62 -18.01 5.24
N VAL A 183 -18.64 -17.09 5.25
CA VAL A 183 -17.98 -16.63 4.01
C VAL A 183 -17.26 -17.79 3.32
N LYS A 184 -16.54 -18.63 4.08
CA LYS A 184 -15.85 -19.80 3.54
C LYS A 184 -16.80 -20.83 2.94
N GLN A 185 -17.99 -20.99 3.52
CA GLN A 185 -19.03 -21.86 2.98
C GLN A 185 -19.60 -21.30 1.67
N ALA A 186 -19.97 -20.02 1.64
CA ALA A 186 -20.48 -19.37 0.43
C ALA A 186 -19.50 -19.52 -0.76
N ILE A 187 -18.20 -19.28 -0.54
CA ILE A 187 -17.16 -19.44 -1.57
C ILE A 187 -17.10 -20.88 -2.13
N ARG A 188 -17.41 -21.90 -1.32
CA ARG A 188 -17.42 -23.31 -1.77
C ARG A 188 -18.66 -23.66 -2.57
N GLU A 189 -19.77 -23.02 -2.28
CA GLU A 189 -21.08 -23.32 -2.88
C GLU A 189 -21.29 -22.58 -4.21
N GLY A 190 -20.59 -21.46 -4.43
CA GLY A 190 -20.64 -20.67 -5.67
C GLY A 190 -21.42 -19.38 -5.50
#